data_AF-A0A2P4P7N1-F1
#
_entry.id   AF-A0A2P4P7N1-F1
#
_cell.length_a   1.000
_cell.length_b   1.000
_cell.length_c   1.000
_cell.angle_alpha   90.00
_cell.angle_beta   90.00
_cell.angle_gamma   90.00
#
_symmetry.space_group_name_H-M   'P 1'
#
loop_
_entity.id
_entity.type
_entity.pdbx_description
1 polymer ?
#
loop_
_entity_poly.entity_id
_entity_poly.type
_entity_poly.pdbx_seq_one_letter_code
_entity_poly.pdbx_strand_id
1 'polypeptide(L)'
;MSGFTLPTGDSYNECINWIEEAIGKKHIKYYEYNQFNNIEEIGSGSFGTVYRAKWKNSHSYIALKSFFNLNNVTIKEIVNELKLQREVDFHENIIHFFGITTQNQNDNFKKYWLVMEYANNGTLHEYLKRHFDTLNWSDKFSLALQLAHAVLCLHDEGIVHRDLHSKNILVRQNTIKLADFGLSKRIDESYRTRSDLLGVVPYIDPKKFNIQPYSLDKKSDIYSIGVLLWEISSGQLPFDEISSYGLIVRIPQGLREIPVPDTPTAYVNLYTECWDGEPDNRPTISQVVAKLKQCHNLWKYSSI
;
A
#
# COMPACT_ATOMS: atom_id res chain seq x y z
N MET A 1 -18.64 -45.96 -1.72
CA MET A 1 -17.51 -45.02 -1.53
C MET A 1 -18.02 -43.63 -1.89
N SER A 2 -18.47 -42.88 -0.89
CA SER A 2 -18.83 -41.48 -0.99
C SER A 2 -17.56 -40.63 -0.89
N GLY A 3 -17.23 -39.88 -1.94
CA GLY A 3 -16.00 -39.09 -2.02
C GLY A 3 -16.29 -37.63 -2.32
N PHE A 4 -16.37 -36.84 -1.25
CA PHE A 4 -16.02 -35.42 -1.14
C PHE A 4 -16.58 -34.41 -2.16
N THR A 5 -17.72 -33.83 -1.80
CA THR A 5 -18.04 -32.43 -2.14
C THR A 5 -17.27 -31.48 -1.22
N LEU A 6 -16.50 -30.56 -1.79
CA LEU A 6 -15.84 -29.45 -1.08
C LEU A 6 -16.89 -28.54 -0.40
N PRO A 7 -16.74 -28.15 0.88
CA PRO A 7 -17.57 -27.12 1.46
C PRO A 7 -17.00 -25.75 1.07
N THR A 8 -17.56 -25.14 0.03
CA THR A 8 -17.21 -23.77 -0.39
C THR A 8 -17.96 -22.68 0.41
N GLY A 9 -18.79 -23.08 1.39
CA GLY A 9 -19.61 -22.18 2.23
C GLY A 9 -19.04 -21.85 3.61
N ASP A 10 -18.14 -22.66 4.16
CA ASP A 10 -17.73 -22.54 5.57
C ASP A 10 -16.83 -21.31 5.82
N SER A 11 -15.85 -21.10 4.96
CA SER A 11 -14.86 -20.02 5.13
C SER A 11 -15.44 -18.61 4.99
N TYR A 12 -16.52 -18.43 4.22
CA TYR A 12 -17.22 -17.15 4.09
C TYR A 12 -17.91 -16.77 5.39
N ASN A 13 -18.72 -17.69 5.91
CA ASN A 13 -19.47 -17.48 7.14
C ASN A 13 -18.54 -17.32 8.34
N GLU A 14 -17.43 -18.07 8.38
CA GLU A 14 -16.36 -17.86 9.37
C GLU A 14 -15.81 -16.42 9.36
N CYS A 15 -15.51 -15.87 8.19
CA CYS A 15 -14.98 -14.51 8.08
C CYS A 15 -16.02 -13.47 8.52
N ILE A 16 -17.29 -13.64 8.13
CA ILE A 16 -18.39 -12.77 8.56
C ILE A 16 -18.57 -12.84 10.08
N ASN A 17 -18.62 -14.04 10.64
CA ASN A 17 -18.75 -14.25 12.07
C ASN A 17 -17.60 -13.61 12.84
N TRP A 18 -16.37 -13.70 12.32
CA TRP A 18 -15.22 -13.03 12.92
C TRP A 18 -15.39 -11.50 12.98
N ILE A 19 -15.89 -10.87 11.92
CA ILE A 19 -16.15 -9.42 11.89
C ILE A 19 -17.23 -9.05 12.90
N GLU A 20 -18.36 -9.75 12.88
CA GLU A 20 -19.49 -9.49 13.77
C GLU A 20 -19.12 -9.73 15.25
N GLU A 21 -18.32 -10.77 15.54
CA GLU A 21 -17.79 -11.03 16.88
C GLU A 21 -16.82 -9.93 17.32
N ALA A 22 -15.94 -9.46 16.44
CA ALA A 22 -15.02 -8.36 16.73
C ALA A 22 -15.77 -7.05 17.03
N ILE A 23 -16.88 -6.79 16.32
CA ILE A 23 -17.78 -5.66 16.60
C ILE A 23 -18.50 -5.86 17.93
N GLY A 24 -19.11 -7.02 18.16
CA GLY A 24 -19.86 -7.34 19.38
C GLY A 24 -19.02 -7.27 20.65
N LYS A 25 -17.75 -7.70 20.57
CA LYS A 25 -16.75 -7.60 21.65
C LYS A 25 -16.08 -6.22 21.74
N LYS A 26 -16.45 -5.26 20.88
CA LYS A 26 -15.88 -3.91 20.81
C LYS A 26 -14.38 -3.87 20.51
N HIS A 27 -13.84 -4.91 19.88
CA HIS A 27 -12.48 -4.89 19.33
C HIS A 27 -12.38 -4.05 18.06
N ILE A 28 -13.48 -3.95 17.32
CA ILE A 28 -13.64 -3.04 16.19
C ILE A 28 -14.84 -2.14 16.49
N LYS A 29 -14.65 -0.84 16.33
CA LYS A 29 -15.74 0.12 16.52
C LYS A 29 -16.67 0.09 15.32
N TYR A 30 -17.97 0.02 15.58
CA TYR A 30 -19.00 0.13 14.56
C TYR A 30 -19.58 1.55 14.55
N TYR A 31 -19.82 2.08 13.35
CA TYR A 31 -20.46 3.37 13.12
C TYR A 31 -21.74 3.19 12.32
N GLU A 32 -22.80 3.87 12.73
CA GLU A 32 -24.02 3.94 11.93
C GLU A 32 -23.74 4.71 10.62
N TYR A 33 -24.16 4.15 9.49
CA TYR A 33 -23.87 4.73 8.17
C TYR A 33 -24.40 6.18 8.03
N ASN A 34 -25.50 6.50 8.70
CA ASN A 34 -26.10 7.84 8.70
C ASN A 34 -25.27 8.92 9.45
N GLN A 35 -24.16 8.54 10.08
CA GLN A 35 -23.17 9.46 10.62
C GLN A 35 -22.31 10.09 9.52
N PHE A 36 -22.37 9.58 8.29
CA PHE A 36 -21.59 10.07 7.16
C PHE A 36 -22.51 10.75 6.14
N ASN A 37 -22.15 11.95 5.71
CA ASN A 37 -22.87 12.70 4.67
C ASN A 37 -21.89 13.30 3.65
N ASN A 38 -22.41 13.86 2.56
CA ASN A 38 -21.63 14.38 1.43
C ASN A 38 -20.61 13.33 0.95
N ILE A 39 -21.11 12.12 0.70
CA ILE A 39 -20.31 10.97 0.29
C ILE A 39 -20.00 11.13 -1.19
N GLU A 40 -18.72 11.31 -1.51
CA GLU A 40 -18.24 11.55 -2.87
C GLU A 40 -17.15 10.53 -3.20
N GLU A 41 -17.26 9.90 -4.36
CA GLU A 41 -16.24 8.98 -4.85
C GLU A 41 -14.94 9.75 -5.13
N ILE A 42 -13.81 9.23 -4.63
CA ILE A 42 -12.49 9.84 -4.82
C ILE A 42 -11.48 8.89 -5.48
N GLY A 43 -11.79 7.60 -5.58
CA GLY A 43 -10.92 6.63 -6.24
C GLY A 43 -11.54 5.25 -6.29
N SER A 44 -11.10 4.45 -7.26
CA SER A 44 -11.58 3.09 -7.46
C SER A 44 -10.39 2.19 -7.81
N GLY A 45 -10.27 1.07 -7.11
CA GLY A 45 -9.19 0.09 -7.26
C GLY A 45 -9.70 -1.24 -7.78
N SER A 46 -8.92 -2.31 -7.62
CA SER A 46 -9.33 -3.67 -7.98
C SER A 46 -10.38 -4.26 -7.03
N PHE A 47 -10.33 -3.89 -5.74
CA PHE A 47 -11.15 -4.50 -4.69
C PHE A 47 -12.38 -3.69 -4.32
N GLY A 48 -12.44 -2.41 -4.70
CA GLY A 48 -13.55 -1.56 -4.36
C GLY A 48 -13.32 -0.08 -4.62
N THR A 49 -14.18 0.74 -4.02
CA THR A 49 -14.23 2.18 -4.23
C THR A 49 -14.00 2.91 -2.93
N VAL A 50 -13.21 3.98 -2.97
CA VAL A 50 -12.97 4.86 -1.83
C VAL A 50 -13.79 6.14 -2.01
N TYR A 51 -14.50 6.51 -0.96
CA TYR A 51 -15.29 7.73 -0.89
C TYR A 51 -14.74 8.66 0.18
N ARG A 52 -14.76 9.96 -0.08
CA ARG A 52 -14.66 10.99 0.94
C ARG A 52 -16.04 11.22 1.53
N ALA A 53 -16.14 11.30 2.86
CA ALA A 53 -17.37 11.67 3.53
C ALA A 53 -17.12 12.67 4.65
N LYS A 54 -18.08 13.53 4.93
CA LYS A 54 -18.08 14.41 6.10
C LYS A 54 -18.67 13.66 7.29
N TRP A 55 -17.94 13.62 8.40
CA TRP A 55 -18.44 13.02 9.63
C TRP A 55 -19.40 13.99 10.32
N LYS A 56 -20.64 13.54 10.55
CA LYS A 56 -21.69 14.30 11.24
C LYS A 56 -21.18 14.82 12.60
N ASN A 57 -21.51 16.07 12.88
CA ASN A 57 -21.08 16.80 14.09
C ASN A 57 -19.55 16.97 14.24
N SER A 58 -18.78 16.70 13.19
CA SER A 58 -17.36 17.01 13.11
C SER A 58 -17.07 17.93 11.92
N HIS A 59 -15.99 18.70 12.02
CA HIS A 59 -15.43 19.43 10.89
C HIS A 59 -14.49 18.57 10.04
N SER A 60 -14.26 17.31 10.43
CA SER A 60 -13.33 16.40 9.78
C SER A 60 -13.98 15.57 8.67
N TYR A 61 -13.23 15.39 7.59
CA TYR A 61 -13.50 14.39 6.56
C TYR A 61 -12.90 13.05 6.96
N ILE A 62 -13.54 11.97 6.53
CA ILE A 62 -13.08 10.58 6.65
C ILE A 62 -13.10 9.91 5.26
N ALA A 63 -12.34 8.84 5.11
CA ALA A 63 -12.39 7.96 3.96
C ALA A 63 -13.26 6.74 4.27
N LEU A 64 -14.12 6.37 3.32
CA LEU A 64 -14.91 5.16 3.35
C LEU A 64 -14.45 4.23 2.23
N LYS A 65 -13.86 3.08 2.55
CA LYS A 65 -13.50 2.05 1.57
C LYS A 65 -14.63 1.04 1.48
N SER A 66 -15.33 1.01 0.35
CA SER A 66 -16.28 -0.05 0.00
C SER A 66 -15.54 -1.16 -0.75
N PHE A 67 -16.19 -2.32 -0.87
CA PHE A 67 -15.66 -3.46 -1.63
C PHE A 67 -16.66 -3.92 -2.69
N PHE A 68 -16.15 -4.33 -3.86
CA PHE A 68 -16.98 -4.94 -4.90
C PHE A 68 -17.41 -6.34 -4.47
N ASN A 69 -18.66 -6.70 -4.77
CA ASN A 69 -19.23 -8.04 -4.66
C ASN A 69 -18.67 -8.88 -3.49
N LEU A 70 -19.32 -8.85 -2.33
CA LEU A 70 -18.95 -9.67 -1.17
C LEU A 70 -18.97 -11.16 -1.53
N ASN A 71 -17.80 -11.72 -1.77
CA ASN A 71 -17.55 -13.12 -2.06
C ASN A 71 -16.44 -13.65 -1.13
N ASN A 72 -16.11 -14.93 -1.25
CA ASN A 72 -15.11 -15.60 -0.39
C ASN A 72 -13.71 -14.97 -0.46
N VAL A 73 -13.31 -14.42 -1.60
CA VAL A 73 -12.00 -13.78 -1.77
C VAL A 73 -12.02 -12.42 -1.08
N THR A 74 -12.98 -11.56 -1.45
CA THR A 74 -13.09 -10.21 -0.91
C THR A 74 -13.25 -10.20 0.62
N ILE A 75 -14.06 -11.10 1.19
CA ILE A 75 -14.26 -11.12 2.65
C ILE A 75 -13.00 -11.56 3.41
N LYS A 76 -12.19 -12.45 2.81
CA LYS A 76 -10.90 -12.84 3.39
C LYS A 76 -9.91 -11.69 3.36
N GLU A 77 -9.89 -10.92 2.29
CA GLU A 77 -9.06 -9.72 2.17
C GLU A 77 -9.46 -8.66 3.19
N ILE A 78 -10.77 -8.43 3.40
CA ILE A 78 -11.27 -7.54 4.46
C ILE A 78 -10.78 -8.01 5.83
N VAL A 79 -11.00 -9.28 6.18
CA VAL A 79 -10.58 -9.82 7.48
C VAL A 79 -9.06 -9.74 7.64
N ASN A 80 -8.30 -10.01 6.58
CA ASN A 80 -6.86 -9.93 6.59
C ASN A 80 -6.36 -8.49 6.77
N GLU A 81 -6.92 -7.53 6.01
CA GLU A 81 -6.63 -6.09 6.14
C GLU A 81 -6.91 -5.63 7.58
N LEU A 82 -8.07 -5.99 8.15
CA LEU A 82 -8.43 -5.65 9.53
C LEU A 82 -7.48 -6.25 10.57
N LYS A 83 -7.05 -7.50 10.39
CA LYS A 83 -6.12 -8.17 11.31
C LYS A 83 -4.75 -7.52 11.26
N LEU A 84 -4.18 -7.35 10.07
CA LEU A 84 -2.84 -6.80 9.89
C LEU A 84 -2.77 -5.32 10.27
N GLN A 85 -3.74 -4.52 9.85
CA GLN A 85 -3.74 -3.09 10.14
C GLN A 85 -3.76 -2.82 11.64
N ARG A 86 -4.51 -3.60 12.44
CA ARG A 86 -4.54 -3.46 13.90
C ARG A 86 -3.19 -3.68 14.58
N GLU A 87 -2.29 -4.45 13.98
CA GLU A 87 -0.94 -4.69 14.54
C GLU A 87 -0.04 -3.47 14.34
N VAL A 88 -0.28 -2.63 13.33
CA VAL A 88 0.62 -1.52 12.93
C VAL A 88 -0.03 -0.13 12.97
N ASP A 89 -1.32 -0.03 13.26
CA ASP A 89 -2.12 1.22 13.27
C ASP A 89 -1.61 2.27 14.26
N PHE A 90 -0.74 1.88 15.20
CA PHE A 90 -0.08 2.80 16.13
C PHE A 90 0.98 3.70 15.47
N HIS A 91 1.48 3.31 14.29
CA HIS A 91 2.59 4.00 13.64
C HIS A 91 2.09 5.22 12.83
N GLU A 92 2.72 6.38 13.01
CA GLU A 92 2.23 7.66 12.46
C GLU A 92 2.12 7.69 10.93
N ASN A 93 2.98 6.94 10.24
CA ASN A 93 3.01 6.82 8.78
C ASN A 93 2.12 5.69 8.22
N ILE A 94 1.27 5.08 9.04
CA ILE A 94 0.24 4.14 8.60
C ILE A 94 -1.10 4.88 8.54
N ILE A 95 -1.92 4.59 7.53
CA ILE A 95 -3.26 5.16 7.45
C ILE A 95 -4.09 4.68 8.64
N HIS A 96 -4.69 5.60 9.38
CA HIS A 96 -5.39 5.20 10.59
C HIS A 96 -6.75 4.57 10.29
N PHE A 97 -7.06 3.46 10.97
CA PHE A 97 -8.33 2.75 10.88
C PHE A 97 -9.24 3.08 12.08
N PHE A 98 -10.38 3.70 11.80
CA PHE A 98 -11.32 4.09 12.86
C PHE A 98 -12.33 3.00 13.23
N GLY A 99 -12.67 2.12 12.29
CA GLY A 99 -13.69 1.09 12.49
C GLY A 99 -14.46 0.73 11.21
N ILE A 100 -15.64 0.13 11.38
CA ILE A 100 -16.48 -0.37 10.29
C ILE A 100 -17.83 0.32 10.29
N THR A 101 -18.42 0.49 9.10
CA THR A 101 -19.85 0.76 8.94
C THR A 101 -20.47 -0.23 7.97
N THR A 102 -21.78 -0.37 8.02
CA THR A 102 -22.52 -1.19 7.06
C THR A 102 -23.60 -0.39 6.38
N GLN A 103 -23.65 -0.48 5.06
CA GLN A 103 -24.76 0.05 4.28
C GLN A 103 -25.75 -1.07 3.99
N ASN A 104 -26.97 -0.95 4.55
CA ASN A 104 -28.06 -1.87 4.23
C ASN A 104 -28.67 -1.49 2.87
N GLN A 105 -28.73 -2.44 1.95
CA GLN A 105 -29.57 -2.35 0.75
C GLN A 105 -30.74 -3.33 0.87
N ASN A 106 -31.75 -3.14 0.03
CA ASN A 106 -33.05 -3.83 0.06
C ASN A 106 -32.98 -5.38 -0.02
N ASP A 107 -31.80 -5.96 -0.27
CA ASP A 107 -31.60 -7.40 -0.55
C ASP A 107 -30.99 -8.20 0.63
N ASN A 108 -31.15 -7.75 1.88
CA ASN A 108 -30.70 -8.45 3.12
C ASN A 108 -29.17 -8.71 3.28
N PHE A 109 -28.32 -8.31 2.34
CA PHE A 109 -26.86 -8.46 2.49
C PHE A 109 -26.21 -7.19 3.05
N LYS A 110 -25.51 -7.32 4.19
CA LYS A 110 -24.70 -6.25 4.77
C LYS A 110 -23.48 -5.97 3.90
N LYS A 111 -23.32 -4.75 3.39
CA LYS A 111 -22.08 -4.29 2.74
C LYS A 111 -21.18 -3.66 3.79
N TYR A 112 -20.07 -4.32 4.14
CA TYR A 112 -19.06 -3.77 5.06
C TYR A 112 -18.19 -2.74 4.37
N TRP A 113 -18.00 -1.61 5.04
CA TRP A 113 -17.18 -0.50 4.60
C TRP A 113 -16.18 -0.17 5.71
N LEU A 114 -14.92 0.08 5.35
CA LEU A 114 -13.91 0.54 6.31
C LEU A 114 -14.01 2.05 6.50
N VAL A 115 -13.97 2.51 7.74
CA VAL A 115 -13.93 3.92 8.13
C VAL A 115 -12.48 4.26 8.46
N MET A 116 -11.86 5.13 7.67
CA MET A 116 -10.41 5.37 7.70
C MET A 116 -10.09 6.87 7.73
N GLU A 117 -8.86 7.20 8.11
CA GLU A 117 -8.30 8.55 8.00
C GLU A 117 -8.39 9.05 6.56
N TYR A 118 -8.81 10.31 6.39
CA TYR A 118 -8.80 10.96 5.08
C TYR A 118 -7.48 11.67 4.84
N ALA A 119 -6.76 11.23 3.80
CA ALA A 119 -5.53 11.85 3.33
C ALA A 119 -5.85 12.94 2.30
N ASN A 120 -5.83 14.21 2.75
CA ASN A 120 -6.31 15.35 1.98
C ASN A 120 -5.44 15.72 0.75
N ASN A 121 -4.23 15.17 0.65
CA ASN A 121 -3.36 15.35 -0.51
C ASN A 121 -3.38 14.14 -1.46
N GLY A 122 -4.32 13.21 -1.29
CA GLY A 122 -4.47 12.07 -2.19
C GLY A 122 -3.30 11.11 -2.12
N THR A 123 -3.03 10.43 -3.23
CA THR A 123 -1.92 9.49 -3.40
C THR A 123 -0.58 10.21 -3.55
N LEU A 124 0.53 9.51 -3.30
CA LEU A 124 1.88 10.02 -3.51
C LEU A 124 2.07 10.45 -4.96
N HIS A 125 1.52 9.68 -5.90
CA HIS A 125 1.52 10.02 -7.32
C HIS A 125 0.90 11.40 -7.59
N GLU A 126 -0.32 11.62 -7.09
CA GLU A 126 -1.04 12.90 -7.25
C GLU A 126 -0.37 14.05 -6.49
N TYR A 127 0.24 13.75 -5.35
CA TYR A 127 0.97 14.73 -4.56
C TYR A 127 2.23 15.20 -5.28
N LEU A 128 3.07 14.27 -5.76
CA LEU A 128 4.27 14.60 -6.53
C LEU A 128 3.89 15.37 -7.79
N LYS A 129 2.91 14.89 -8.57
CA LYS A 129 2.44 15.59 -9.78
C LYS A 129 2.04 17.06 -9.54
N ARG A 130 1.49 17.39 -8.36
CA ARG A 130 1.04 18.75 -8.04
C ARG A 130 2.10 19.62 -7.36
N HIS A 131 3.01 19.02 -6.61
CA HIS A 131 3.90 19.75 -5.70
C HIS A 131 5.38 19.62 -6.04
N PHE A 132 5.76 18.80 -7.02
CA PHE A 132 7.16 18.47 -7.28
C PHE A 132 8.08 19.71 -7.44
N ASP A 133 7.63 20.72 -8.20
CA ASP A 133 8.41 21.95 -8.43
C ASP A 133 8.66 22.77 -7.16
N THR A 134 7.88 22.53 -6.10
CA THR A 134 8.02 23.18 -4.79
C THR A 134 8.76 22.34 -3.76
N LEU A 135 8.98 21.04 -4.04
CA LEU A 135 9.66 20.13 -3.13
C LEU A 135 11.18 20.28 -3.28
N ASN A 136 11.83 20.71 -2.20
CA ASN A 136 13.29 20.65 -2.14
C ASN A 136 13.76 19.26 -1.70
N TRP A 137 15.08 19.05 -1.71
CA TRP A 137 15.66 17.76 -1.32
C TRP A 137 15.40 17.38 0.14
N SER A 138 15.30 18.33 1.07
CA SER A 138 14.89 18.05 2.45
C SER A 138 13.49 17.46 2.51
N ASP A 139 12.55 17.97 1.70
CA ASP A 139 11.19 17.42 1.62
C ASP A 139 11.19 16.01 1.03
N LYS A 140 11.95 15.81 -0.06
CA LYS A 140 12.12 14.48 -0.70
C LYS A 140 12.72 13.45 0.26
N PHE A 141 13.76 13.82 1.02
CA PHE A 141 14.33 12.96 2.07
C PHE A 141 13.33 12.67 3.17
N SER A 142 12.51 13.65 3.58
CA SER A 142 11.46 13.46 4.58
C SER A 142 10.43 12.43 4.11
N LEU A 143 9.92 12.55 2.89
CA LEU A 143 9.00 11.57 2.29
C LEU A 143 9.64 10.17 2.24
N ALA A 144 10.87 10.06 1.72
CA ALA A 144 11.59 8.80 1.62
C ALA A 144 11.79 8.12 3.00
N LEU A 145 12.16 8.90 4.02
CA LEU A 145 12.36 8.39 5.38
C LEU A 145 11.06 7.92 6.01
N GLN A 146 9.96 8.67 5.86
CA GLN A 146 8.66 8.29 6.36
C GLN A 146 8.14 6.99 5.72
N LEU A 147 8.32 6.84 4.40
CA LEU A 147 8.02 5.60 3.69
C LEU A 147 8.84 4.43 4.24
N ALA A 148 10.16 4.61 4.35
CA ALA A 148 11.04 3.56 4.84
C ALA A 148 10.75 3.16 6.30
N HIS A 149 10.35 4.13 7.13
CA HIS A 149 9.94 3.88 8.52
C HIS A 149 8.60 3.14 8.60
N ALA A 150 7.62 3.48 7.77
CA ALA A 150 6.37 2.72 7.68
C ALA A 150 6.66 1.25 7.33
N VAL A 151 7.45 0.99 6.28
CA VAL A 151 7.78 -0.38 5.87
C VAL A 151 8.66 -1.11 6.90
N LEU A 152 9.54 -0.40 7.61
CA LEU A 152 10.29 -0.97 8.73
C LEU A 152 9.34 -1.49 9.81
N CYS A 153 8.33 -0.70 10.19
CA CYS A 153 7.31 -1.11 11.16
C CYS A 153 6.58 -2.39 10.71
N LEU A 154 6.19 -2.48 9.43
CA LEU A 154 5.59 -3.71 8.89
C LEU A 154 6.55 -4.90 9.00
N HIS A 155 7.81 -4.72 8.60
CA HIS A 155 8.79 -5.80 8.58
C HIS A 155 9.15 -6.28 9.98
N ASP A 156 9.22 -5.39 10.97
CA ASP A 156 9.47 -5.74 12.38
C ASP A 156 8.33 -6.59 12.96
N GLU A 157 7.08 -6.32 12.56
CA GLU A 157 5.89 -7.15 12.88
C GLU A 157 5.75 -8.41 12.00
N GLY A 158 6.73 -8.70 11.14
CA GLY A 158 6.71 -9.87 10.26
C GLY A 158 5.68 -9.81 9.14
N ILE A 159 5.24 -8.59 8.77
CA ILE A 159 4.28 -8.32 7.69
C ILE A 159 5.05 -7.95 6.42
N VAL A 160 4.67 -8.57 5.30
CA VAL A 160 5.15 -8.19 3.96
C VAL A 160 3.99 -7.53 3.22
N HIS A 161 4.20 -6.32 2.71
CA HIS A 161 3.13 -5.53 2.10
C HIS A 161 2.72 -6.09 0.73
N ARG A 162 3.71 -6.43 -0.12
CA ARG A 162 3.58 -7.03 -1.46
C ARG A 162 2.90 -6.16 -2.52
N ASP A 163 2.31 -5.03 -2.13
CA ASP A 163 1.61 -4.08 -3.01
C ASP A 163 2.11 -2.63 -2.88
N LEU A 164 3.41 -2.45 -2.62
CA LEU A 164 3.96 -1.11 -2.48
C LEU A 164 4.04 -0.43 -3.85
N HIS A 165 3.26 0.62 -4.03
CA HIS A 165 3.31 1.52 -5.19
C HIS A 165 2.70 2.88 -4.81
N SER A 166 2.93 3.92 -5.61
CA SER A 166 2.56 5.29 -5.23
C SER A 166 1.06 5.53 -5.05
N LYS A 167 0.19 4.68 -5.62
CA LYS A 167 -1.26 4.74 -5.36
C LYS A 167 -1.69 4.19 -3.98
N ASN A 168 -0.86 3.36 -3.32
CA ASN A 168 -1.11 2.83 -1.97
C ASN A 168 -0.40 3.65 -0.89
N ILE A 169 0.34 4.69 -1.28
CA ILE A 169 0.96 5.64 -0.38
C ILE A 169 0.15 6.91 -0.48
N LEU A 170 -0.47 7.30 0.62
CA LEU A 170 -1.26 8.52 0.68
C LEU A 170 -0.45 9.64 1.35
N VAL A 171 -0.86 10.89 1.14
CA VAL A 171 -0.23 12.05 1.77
C VAL A 171 -1.29 12.86 2.52
N ARG A 172 -1.01 13.16 3.78
CA ARG A 172 -1.82 14.04 4.62
C ARG A 172 -0.91 15.08 5.25
N GLN A 173 -1.13 16.35 4.95
CA GLN A 173 -0.33 17.46 5.51
C GLN A 173 1.19 17.22 5.38
N ASN A 174 1.66 16.83 4.19
CA ASN A 174 3.06 16.47 3.88
C ASN A 174 3.61 15.26 4.66
N THR A 175 2.74 14.48 5.30
CA THR A 175 3.08 13.23 5.98
C THR A 175 2.59 12.04 5.17
N ILE A 176 3.45 11.04 4.96
CA ILE A 176 3.08 9.79 4.31
C ILE A 176 2.15 8.97 5.20
N LYS A 177 1.17 8.33 4.57
CA LYS A 177 0.24 7.37 5.14
C LYS A 177 0.19 6.14 4.23
N LEU A 178 0.91 5.08 4.59
CA LEU A 178 0.85 3.80 3.88
C LEU A 178 -0.51 3.15 4.12
N ALA A 179 -1.15 2.71 3.04
CA ALA A 179 -2.49 2.17 3.02
C ALA A 179 -2.56 0.86 2.22
N ASP A 180 -3.72 0.21 2.27
CA ASP A 180 -4.12 -0.98 1.52
C ASP A 180 -3.35 -2.27 1.87
N PHE A 181 -3.77 -2.88 2.98
CA PHE A 181 -3.19 -4.15 3.46
C PHE A 181 -3.91 -5.38 2.91
N GLY A 182 -4.86 -5.23 1.98
CA GLY A 182 -5.69 -6.34 1.49
C GLY A 182 -4.86 -7.52 0.96
N LEU A 183 -3.72 -7.22 0.33
CA LEU A 183 -2.81 -8.20 -0.22
C LEU A 183 -1.54 -8.43 0.61
N SER A 184 -1.42 -7.77 1.76
CA SER A 184 -0.34 -8.01 2.73
C SER A 184 -0.50 -9.38 3.35
N LYS A 185 0.60 -10.05 3.71
CA LYS A 185 0.53 -11.35 4.41
C LYS A 185 1.64 -11.49 5.45
N ARG A 186 1.43 -12.40 6.40
CA ARG A 186 2.53 -12.99 7.17
C ARG A 186 3.38 -13.86 6.25
N ILE A 187 4.64 -14.05 6.63
CA ILE A 187 5.72 -14.57 5.77
C ILE A 187 5.39 -15.95 5.11
N ASP A 188 4.40 -16.70 5.60
CA ASP A 188 4.14 -18.10 5.21
C ASP A 188 2.91 -18.37 4.31
N GLU A 189 2.33 -17.38 3.64
CA GLU A 189 1.14 -17.59 2.80
C GLU A 189 1.30 -17.07 1.36
N SER A 190 0.88 -17.84 0.36
CA SER A 190 0.99 -17.49 -1.08
C SER A 190 -0.37 -17.18 -1.73
N TYR A 191 -0.35 -16.77 -3.01
CA TYR A 191 -1.43 -16.39 -3.96
C TYR A 191 -1.56 -14.89 -4.29
N ARG A 192 -1.49 -14.58 -5.60
CA ARG A 192 -2.06 -13.43 -6.33
C ARG A 192 -2.38 -13.86 -7.78
N THR A 193 -3.39 -13.25 -8.39
CA THR A 193 -3.83 -13.43 -9.79
C THR A 193 -3.16 -12.45 -10.76
N ARG A 194 -3.20 -12.71 -12.08
CA ARG A 194 -2.50 -11.92 -13.13
C ARG A 194 -3.25 -10.65 -13.59
N SER A 195 -4.52 -10.48 -13.25
CA SER A 195 -5.35 -9.33 -13.66
C SER A 195 -5.01 -8.03 -12.95
N ASP A 196 -4.35 -8.10 -11.80
CA ASP A 196 -4.17 -6.98 -10.86
C ASP A 196 -2.92 -6.15 -11.16
N LEU A 197 -2.30 -6.36 -12.33
CA LEU A 197 -0.93 -5.90 -12.63
C LEU A 197 -0.88 -4.55 -13.37
N LEU A 198 -2.00 -4.02 -13.87
CA LEU A 198 -2.01 -2.81 -14.70
C LEU A 198 -1.61 -1.56 -13.90
N GLY A 199 -0.55 -0.87 -14.35
CA GLY A 199 -0.02 0.34 -13.72
C GLY A 199 0.78 0.11 -12.43
N VAL A 200 0.93 -1.14 -11.99
CA VAL A 200 1.73 -1.52 -10.80
C VAL A 200 2.96 -2.36 -11.15
N VAL A 201 3.05 -2.86 -12.40
CA VAL A 201 4.20 -3.64 -12.90
C VAL A 201 5.58 -3.06 -12.55
N PRO A 202 5.84 -1.73 -12.67
CA PRO A 202 7.14 -1.17 -12.33
C PRO A 202 7.65 -1.53 -10.94
N TYR A 203 6.73 -1.63 -9.97
CA TYR A 203 7.03 -1.82 -8.55
C TYR A 203 7.12 -3.29 -8.15
N ILE A 204 6.80 -4.22 -9.05
CA ILE A 204 6.77 -5.66 -8.74
C ILE A 204 8.15 -6.26 -8.89
N ASP A 205 8.55 -7.07 -7.89
CA ASP A 205 9.80 -7.82 -7.89
C ASP A 205 10.00 -8.56 -9.23
N PRO A 206 11.11 -8.32 -9.98
CA PRO A 206 11.35 -8.92 -11.28
C PRO A 206 11.28 -10.44 -11.27
N LYS A 207 11.70 -11.08 -10.16
CA LYS A 207 11.64 -12.55 -10.01
C LYS A 207 10.21 -13.10 -10.10
N LYS A 208 9.20 -12.27 -9.85
CA LYS A 208 7.78 -12.65 -9.96
C LYS A 208 7.34 -12.97 -11.39
N PHE A 209 8.02 -12.43 -12.40
CA PHE A 209 7.71 -12.65 -13.81
C PHE A 209 8.44 -13.85 -14.42
N ASN A 210 9.31 -14.51 -13.65
CA ASN A 210 10.01 -15.72 -14.10
C ASN A 210 9.09 -16.94 -14.14
N ILE A 211 9.53 -17.98 -14.84
CA ILE A 211 8.79 -19.25 -15.00
C ILE A 211 8.68 -19.99 -13.66
N GLN A 212 9.71 -19.89 -12.81
CA GLN A 212 9.74 -20.61 -11.54
C GLN A 212 8.83 -19.92 -10.50
N PRO A 213 8.11 -20.70 -9.67
CA PRO A 213 7.34 -20.15 -8.56
C PRO A 213 8.21 -19.29 -7.66
N TYR A 214 7.80 -18.03 -7.47
CA TYR A 214 8.45 -17.09 -6.58
C TYR A 214 7.43 -16.52 -5.60
N SER A 215 7.73 -16.66 -4.30
CA SER A 215 6.95 -16.05 -3.22
C SER A 215 7.49 -14.65 -2.96
N LEU A 216 6.60 -13.67 -2.84
CA LEU A 216 6.99 -12.32 -2.50
C LEU A 216 7.28 -12.24 -0.99
N ASP A 217 8.43 -11.69 -0.64
CA ASP A 217 8.91 -11.58 0.73
C ASP A 217 9.34 -10.13 1.04
N LYS A 218 10.03 -9.94 2.18
CA LYS A 218 10.54 -8.62 2.57
C LYS A 218 11.44 -7.99 1.50
N LYS A 219 12.24 -8.78 0.76
CA LYS A 219 13.11 -8.27 -0.32
C LYS A 219 12.31 -7.81 -1.53
N SER A 220 11.12 -8.36 -1.75
CA SER A 220 10.19 -7.83 -2.76
C SER A 220 9.69 -6.44 -2.41
N ASP A 221 9.37 -6.16 -1.14
CA ASP A 221 9.02 -4.80 -0.69
C ASP A 221 10.19 -3.83 -0.88
N ILE A 222 11.44 -4.28 -0.66
CA ILE A 222 12.65 -3.44 -0.90
C ILE A 222 12.77 -3.05 -2.38
N TYR A 223 12.47 -3.96 -3.31
CA TYR A 223 12.45 -3.62 -4.72
C TYR A 223 11.45 -2.50 -5.02
N SER A 224 10.22 -2.62 -4.50
CA SER A 224 9.19 -1.59 -4.65
C SER A 224 9.62 -0.26 -4.04
N ILE A 225 10.29 -0.27 -2.88
CA ILE A 225 10.88 0.93 -2.28
C ILE A 225 11.90 1.56 -3.22
N GLY A 226 12.77 0.79 -3.89
CA GLY A 226 13.73 1.34 -4.86
C GLY A 226 13.03 2.16 -5.95
N VAL A 227 11.96 1.61 -6.52
CA VAL A 227 11.16 2.30 -7.56
C VAL A 227 10.46 3.55 -6.99
N LEU A 228 9.91 3.47 -5.77
CA LEU A 228 9.29 4.61 -5.10
C LEU A 228 10.27 5.72 -4.74
N LEU A 229 11.49 5.37 -4.32
CA LEU A 229 12.54 6.34 -4.06
C LEU A 229 12.93 7.07 -5.35
N TRP A 230 13.02 6.34 -6.48
CA TRP A 230 13.23 6.94 -7.79
C TRP A 230 12.07 7.90 -8.15
N GLU A 231 10.82 7.48 -7.97
CA GLU A 231 9.63 8.32 -8.24
C GLU A 231 9.61 9.59 -7.37
N ILE A 232 9.98 9.51 -6.09
CA ILE A 232 10.13 10.69 -5.22
C ILE A 232 11.23 11.63 -5.75
N SER A 233 12.32 11.08 -6.30
CA SER A 233 13.40 11.90 -6.86
C SER A 233 13.01 12.58 -8.17
N SER A 234 12.27 11.88 -9.05
CA SER A 234 11.92 12.29 -10.41
C SER A 234 10.63 13.11 -10.50
N GLY A 235 9.67 12.85 -9.61
CA GLY A 235 8.30 13.36 -9.72
C GLY A 235 7.50 12.71 -10.86
N GLN A 236 8.05 11.69 -11.50
CA GLN A 236 7.53 11.06 -12.72
C GLN A 236 7.04 9.64 -12.42
N LEU A 237 6.01 9.22 -13.16
CA LEU A 237 5.55 7.83 -13.09
C LEU A 237 6.62 6.91 -13.71
N PRO A 238 7.00 5.79 -13.05
CA PRO A 238 8.01 4.90 -13.58
C PRO A 238 7.50 4.20 -14.85
N PHE A 239 8.32 4.31 -15.89
CA PHE A 239 8.15 3.78 -17.23
C PHE A 239 6.87 4.22 -17.94
N ASP A 240 6.49 5.49 -17.79
CA ASP A 240 5.25 6.06 -18.33
C ASP A 240 5.04 5.78 -19.84
N GLU A 241 6.12 5.68 -20.60
CA GLU A 241 6.10 5.45 -22.06
C GLU A 241 6.02 3.96 -22.47
N ILE A 242 6.10 3.02 -21.53
CA ILE A 242 6.19 1.58 -21.82
C ILE A 242 4.93 0.86 -21.34
N SER A 243 4.30 0.09 -22.23
CA SER A 243 3.14 -0.73 -21.87
C SER A 243 3.48 -1.78 -20.80
N SER A 244 2.51 -2.12 -19.96
CA SER A 244 2.71 -3.11 -18.89
C SER A 244 3.22 -4.47 -19.42
N TYR A 245 2.79 -4.90 -20.61
CA TYR A 245 3.31 -6.11 -21.26
C TYR A 245 4.79 -5.99 -21.62
N GLY A 246 5.21 -4.84 -22.15
CA GLY A 246 6.62 -4.57 -22.43
C GLY A 246 7.47 -4.61 -21.16
N LEU A 247 6.94 -4.07 -20.05
CA LEU A 247 7.62 -4.07 -18.75
C LEU A 247 7.78 -5.47 -18.15
N ILE A 248 6.73 -6.31 -18.21
CA ILE A 248 6.79 -7.70 -17.74
C ILE A 248 7.93 -8.48 -18.41
N VAL A 249 8.25 -8.17 -19.66
CA VAL A 249 9.36 -8.83 -20.40
C VAL A 249 10.71 -8.17 -20.11
N ARG A 250 10.77 -6.84 -20.09
CA ARG A 250 12.04 -6.09 -20.07
C ARG A 250 12.61 -5.89 -18.66
N ILE A 251 11.78 -5.77 -17.62
CA ILE A 251 12.23 -5.60 -16.22
C ILE A 251 13.07 -6.79 -15.75
N PRO A 252 12.67 -8.06 -15.99
CA PRO A 252 13.51 -9.23 -15.69
C PRO A 252 14.82 -9.28 -16.47
N GLN A 253 14.88 -8.64 -17.64
CA GLN A 253 16.08 -8.53 -18.47
C GLN A 253 17.01 -7.37 -18.05
N GLY A 254 16.70 -6.69 -16.95
CA GLY A 254 17.53 -5.62 -16.41
C GLY A 254 17.11 -4.21 -16.81
N LEU A 255 15.94 -4.03 -17.44
CA LEU A 255 15.41 -2.68 -17.64
C LEU A 255 15.21 -1.99 -16.29
N ARG A 256 15.82 -0.81 -16.13
CA ARG A 256 15.65 0.09 -15.00
C ARG A 256 15.44 1.51 -15.52
N GLU A 257 14.87 2.34 -14.66
CA GLU A 257 14.75 3.75 -14.96
C GLU A 257 16.11 4.44 -14.99
N ILE A 258 16.17 5.54 -15.74
CA ILE A 258 17.41 6.32 -15.86
C ILE A 258 17.57 7.17 -14.59
N PRO A 259 18.78 7.23 -13.99
CA PRO A 259 19.02 8.11 -12.86
C PRO A 259 18.68 9.57 -13.19
N VAL A 260 17.90 10.19 -12.32
CA VAL A 260 17.44 11.57 -12.50
C VAL A 260 18.61 12.54 -12.33
N PRO A 261 18.84 13.48 -13.26
CA PRO A 261 19.82 14.55 -13.09
C PRO A 261 19.65 15.31 -11.77
N ASP A 262 20.73 15.86 -11.23
CA ASP A 262 20.75 16.65 -9.99
C ASP A 262 20.25 15.93 -8.73
N THR A 263 20.12 14.59 -8.79
CA THR A 263 19.86 13.76 -7.62
C THR A 263 21.16 13.46 -6.87
N PRO A 264 21.21 13.63 -5.53
CA PRO A 264 22.38 13.29 -4.73
C PRO A 264 22.85 11.87 -5.03
N THR A 265 24.14 11.70 -5.36
CA THR A 265 24.70 10.41 -5.77
C THR A 265 24.43 9.30 -4.77
N ALA A 266 24.48 9.59 -3.48
CA ALA A 266 24.20 8.62 -2.43
C ALA A 266 22.72 8.16 -2.44
N TYR A 267 21.79 9.03 -2.83
CA TYR A 267 20.37 8.68 -3.01
C TYR A 267 20.16 7.83 -4.27
N VAL A 268 20.85 8.16 -5.37
CA VAL A 268 20.89 7.31 -6.59
C VAL A 268 21.36 5.92 -6.26
N ASN A 269 22.54 5.81 -5.63
CA ASN A 269 23.13 4.53 -5.27
C ASN A 269 22.16 3.70 -4.42
N LEU A 270 21.52 4.33 -3.42
CA LEU A 270 20.56 3.64 -2.57
C LEU A 270 19.38 3.06 -3.35
N TYR A 271 18.66 3.86 -4.16
CA TYR A 271 17.52 3.30 -4.87
C TYR A 271 17.95 2.27 -5.91
N THR A 272 19.16 2.40 -6.47
CA THR A 272 19.69 1.42 -7.41
C THR A 272 20.06 0.08 -6.77
N GLU A 273 20.54 0.09 -5.52
CA GLU A 273 20.75 -1.12 -4.74
C GLU A 273 19.40 -1.77 -4.34
N CYS A 274 18.39 -0.96 -4.01
CA CYS A 274 17.07 -1.47 -3.63
C CYS A 274 16.38 -2.25 -4.76
N TRP A 275 16.46 -1.77 -6.01
CA TRP A 275 15.81 -2.41 -7.15
C TRP A 275 16.70 -3.43 -7.90
N ASP A 276 17.73 -3.97 -7.25
CA ASP A 276 18.60 -5.00 -7.83
C ASP A 276 17.75 -6.20 -8.32
N GLY A 277 18.15 -6.79 -9.46
CA GLY A 277 17.48 -7.94 -10.05
C GLY A 277 17.56 -9.20 -9.17
N GLU A 278 18.60 -9.30 -8.33
CA GLU A 278 18.78 -10.38 -7.37
C GLU A 278 18.33 -9.95 -5.96
N PRO A 279 17.26 -10.54 -5.39
CA PRO A 279 16.75 -10.20 -4.07
C PRO A 279 17.79 -10.22 -2.94
N ASP A 280 18.76 -11.12 -3.00
CA ASP A 280 19.79 -11.27 -1.97
C ASP A 280 20.77 -10.09 -1.93
N ASN A 281 20.99 -9.42 -3.07
CA ASN A 281 21.84 -8.23 -3.16
C ASN A 281 21.18 -6.98 -2.56
N ARG A 282 19.85 -6.98 -2.42
CA ARG A 282 19.10 -5.83 -1.92
C ARG A 282 19.37 -5.62 -0.42
N PRO A 283 19.49 -4.37 0.06
CA PRO A 283 19.63 -4.08 1.48
C PRO A 283 18.39 -4.51 2.27
N THR A 284 18.52 -4.67 3.58
CA THR A 284 17.36 -4.77 4.47
C THR A 284 16.71 -3.40 4.67
N ILE A 285 15.45 -3.35 5.09
CA ILE A 285 14.76 -2.08 5.34
C ILE A 285 15.48 -1.22 6.40
N SER A 286 16.05 -1.84 7.44
CA SER A 286 16.85 -1.14 8.45
C SER A 286 18.11 -0.49 7.84
N GLN A 287 18.76 -1.16 6.88
CA GLN A 287 19.89 -0.61 6.14
C GLN A 287 19.44 0.56 5.23
N VAL A 288 18.28 0.45 4.57
CA VAL A 288 17.70 1.54 3.77
C VAL A 288 17.46 2.79 4.64
N VAL A 289 16.84 2.62 5.81
CA VAL A 289 16.63 3.72 6.77
C VAL A 289 17.95 4.36 7.20
N ALA A 290 18.95 3.54 7.55
CA ALA A 290 20.27 4.04 7.97
C ALA A 290 20.95 4.83 6.84
N LYS A 291 20.93 4.30 5.62
CA LYS A 291 21.50 4.96 4.43
C LYS A 291 20.76 6.27 4.12
N LEU A 292 19.42 6.30 4.16
CA LEU A 292 18.65 7.55 3.97
C LEU A 292 19.01 8.63 4.99
N LYS A 293 19.16 8.27 6.27
CA LYS A 293 19.58 9.21 7.32
C LYS A 293 20.98 9.76 7.04
N GLN A 294 21.91 8.90 6.64
CA GLN A 294 23.26 9.30 6.26
C GLN A 294 23.25 10.24 5.05
N CYS A 295 22.52 9.88 3.98
CA CYS A 295 22.39 10.70 2.78
C CYS A 295 21.81 12.08 3.08
N HIS A 296 20.75 12.15 3.89
CA HIS A 296 20.12 13.41 4.28
C HIS A 296 21.11 14.29 5.07
N ASN A 297 21.83 13.72 6.03
CA ASN A 297 22.84 14.46 6.79
C ASN A 297 23.95 15.01 5.89
N LEU A 298 24.53 14.19 5.01
CA LEU A 298 25.58 14.62 4.09
C LEU A 298 25.11 15.73 3.14
N TRP A 299 23.89 15.60 2.60
CA TRP A 299 23.29 16.61 1.74
C TRP A 299 23.10 17.94 2.48
N LYS A 300 22.62 17.90 3.73
CA LYS A 300 22.43 19.09 4.58
C LYS A 300 23.73 19.86 4.80
N TYR A 301 24.84 19.18 5.07
CA TYR A 301 26.14 19.83 5.29
C TYR A 301 26.82 20.29 3.99
N SER A 302 26.46 19.73 2.84
CA SER A 302 27.02 20.12 1.54
C SER A 302 26.24 21.26 0.85
N SER A 303 25.07 21.63 1.38
CA SER A 303 24.16 22.64 0.80
C SER A 303 24.14 23.95 1.59
N ILE A 304 25.02 24.09 2.60
CA ILE A 304 25.28 25.31 3.38
C ILE A 304 26.61 25.89 2.88
#